data_AF-A0A542KRI3-F1
#
_entry.id   AF-A0A542KRI3-F1
#
_cell.length_a   1.000
_cell.length_b   1.000
_cell.length_c   1.000
_cell.angle_alpha   90.00
_cell.angle_beta   90.00
_cell.angle_gamma   90.00
#
_symmetry.space_group_name_H-M   'P 1'
#
loop_
_entity.id
_entity.type
_entity.pdbx_description
1 polymer ?
#
loop_
_entity_poly.entity_id
_entity_poly.type
_entity_poly.pdbx_seq_one_letter_code
_entity_poly.pdbx_strand_id
1 'polypeptide(L)'
;MFVSVGHRTNLDNACAHVLSLTPSYRLPETTRRADALCRRALREAVSPRKPVADLAAADPARSWGRSLFERQAAPVTWAGRVLDAAAVGPDRTPEIAAALELARDFEQWHRGRELFALVRGSGAADQAGLTEERRIVLRLAELVCKVAHNTAGPPPYFDHHAGWQIGPLARRLAVLTRDPALRDRIEDALGERPPAGA
;
A
#
# COMPACT_ATOMS: atom_id res chain seq x y z
N MET A 1 -32.05 -11.29 21.81
CA MET A 1 -31.86 -10.17 20.87
C MET A 1 -32.52 -8.94 21.48
N PHE A 2 -32.27 -7.76 20.94
CA PHE A 2 -33.01 -6.54 21.30
C PHE A 2 -33.82 -6.12 20.07
N VAL A 3 -35.07 -5.73 20.27
CA VAL A 3 -35.98 -5.30 19.20
C VAL A 3 -36.29 -3.82 19.40
N SER A 4 -36.18 -3.04 18.33
CA SER A 4 -36.54 -1.63 18.30
C SER A 4 -37.38 -1.34 17.06
N VAL A 5 -38.17 -0.28 17.12
CA VAL A 5 -38.98 0.17 15.98
C VAL A 5 -38.08 0.80 14.92
N GLY A 6 -38.32 0.42 13.66
CA GLY A 6 -37.76 1.08 12.49
C GLY A 6 -38.69 2.18 11.96
N HIS A 7 -39.13 2.06 10.71
CA HIS A 7 -40.07 2.99 10.09
C HIS A 7 -41.42 2.30 9.82
N ARG A 8 -42.53 3.02 10.02
CA ARG A 8 -43.92 2.57 9.72
C ARG A 8 -44.34 1.27 10.42
N THR A 9 -43.87 1.07 11.64
CA THR A 9 -44.33 -0.02 12.51
C THR A 9 -44.40 0.48 13.95
N ASN A 10 -45.10 -0.25 14.82
CA ASN A 10 -45.06 -0.03 16.27
C ASN A 10 -44.26 -1.17 16.93
N LEU A 11 -44.00 -1.05 18.23
CA LEU A 11 -43.17 -2.02 18.94
C LEU A 11 -43.82 -3.41 19.00
N ASP A 12 -45.12 -3.47 19.25
CA ASP A 12 -45.86 -4.74 19.35
C ASP A 12 -45.80 -5.53 18.02
N ASN A 13 -46.05 -4.86 16.90
CA ASN A 13 -45.96 -5.47 15.57
C ASN A 13 -44.52 -5.88 15.25
N ALA A 14 -43.53 -5.05 15.57
CA ALA A 14 -42.11 -5.40 15.37
C ALA A 14 -41.72 -6.65 16.18
N CYS A 15 -42.13 -6.73 17.45
CA CYS A 15 -41.91 -7.90 18.30
C CYS A 15 -42.61 -9.14 17.75
N ALA A 16 -43.87 -9.03 17.34
CA ALA A 16 -44.62 -10.14 16.75
C ALA A 16 -43.97 -10.68 15.47
N HIS A 17 -43.51 -9.80 14.57
CA HIS A 17 -42.77 -10.21 13.37
C HIS A 17 -41.43 -10.86 13.68
N VAL A 18 -40.70 -10.36 14.68
CA VAL A 18 -39.45 -10.98 15.11
C VAL A 18 -39.69 -12.39 15.66
N LEU A 19 -40.72 -12.56 16.50
CA LEU A 19 -41.09 -13.87 17.06
C LEU A 19 -41.52 -14.86 15.97
N SER A 20 -42.33 -14.42 14.99
CA SER A 20 -42.75 -15.30 13.89
C SER A 20 -41.59 -15.72 12.98
N LEU A 21 -40.56 -14.88 12.86
CA LEU A 21 -39.34 -15.17 12.09
C LEU A 21 -38.25 -15.91 12.91
N THR A 22 -38.49 -16.20 14.19
CA THR A 22 -37.56 -16.92 15.08
C THR A 22 -38.12 -18.26 15.59
N PRO A 23 -38.76 -19.10 14.75
CA PRO A 23 -39.41 -20.32 15.23
C PRO A 23 -38.43 -21.37 15.77
N SER A 24 -37.16 -21.29 15.37
CA SER A 24 -36.15 -22.32 15.68
C SER A 24 -34.83 -21.77 16.20
N TYR A 25 -34.56 -20.47 16.01
CA TYR A 25 -33.29 -19.85 16.37
C TYR A 25 -33.49 -18.50 17.02
N ARG A 26 -32.52 -18.10 17.83
CA ARG A 26 -32.50 -16.79 18.53
C ARG A 26 -32.48 -15.58 17.58
N LEU A 27 -31.99 -15.73 16.36
CA LEU A 27 -31.94 -14.66 15.35
C LEU A 27 -33.02 -14.90 14.28
N PRO A 28 -33.68 -13.84 13.74
CA PRO A 28 -34.68 -14.00 12.71
C PRO A 28 -34.07 -14.67 11.50
N GLU A 29 -34.80 -15.58 10.86
CA GLU A 29 -34.32 -16.31 9.69
C GLU A 29 -33.86 -15.37 8.57
N THR A 30 -34.48 -14.19 8.44
CA THR A 30 -34.06 -13.14 7.50
C THR A 30 -32.64 -12.65 7.78
N THR A 31 -32.35 -12.25 9.03
CA THR A 31 -31.00 -11.81 9.45
C THR A 31 -29.99 -12.94 9.33
N ARG A 32 -30.36 -14.15 9.77
CA ARG A 32 -29.46 -15.32 9.75
C ARG A 32 -29.04 -15.70 8.33
N ARG A 33 -29.98 -15.70 7.38
CA ARG A 33 -29.71 -15.97 5.97
C ARG A 33 -28.90 -14.86 5.30
N ALA A 34 -29.20 -13.60 5.62
CA ALA A 34 -28.43 -12.46 5.12
C ALA A 34 -26.97 -12.50 5.60
N ASP A 35 -26.73 -12.74 6.89
CA ASP A 35 -25.36 -12.88 7.44
C ASP A 35 -24.60 -14.05 6.79
N ALA A 36 -25.25 -15.21 6.60
CA ALA A 36 -24.65 -16.35 5.92
C ALA A 36 -24.25 -16.02 4.48
N LEU A 37 -25.11 -15.30 3.74
CA LEU A 37 -24.83 -14.85 2.38
C LEU A 37 -23.67 -13.86 2.33
N CYS A 38 -23.68 -12.83 3.19
CA CYS A 38 -22.60 -11.85 3.28
C CYS A 38 -21.26 -12.51 3.60
N ARG A 39 -21.23 -13.45 4.57
CA ARG A 39 -20.01 -14.19 4.90
C ARG A 39 -19.52 -15.05 3.74
N ARG A 40 -20.44 -15.66 2.98
CA ARG A 40 -20.07 -16.42 1.77
C ARG A 40 -19.48 -15.50 0.70
N ALA A 41 -20.16 -14.42 0.37
CA ALA A 41 -19.71 -13.45 -0.62
C ALA A 41 -18.36 -12.83 -0.23
N LEU A 42 -18.17 -12.50 1.06
CA LEU A 42 -16.89 -12.03 1.56
C LEU A 42 -15.81 -13.08 1.38
N ARG A 43 -16.04 -14.34 1.78
CA ARG A 43 -15.09 -15.44 1.55
C ARG A 43 -14.74 -15.60 0.07
N GLU A 44 -15.71 -15.51 -0.83
CA GLU A 44 -15.48 -15.58 -2.27
C GLU A 44 -14.63 -14.40 -2.75
N ALA A 45 -14.89 -13.18 -2.24
CA ALA A 45 -14.15 -11.98 -2.60
C ALA A 45 -12.72 -11.94 -2.05
N VAL A 46 -12.49 -12.49 -0.84
CA VAL A 46 -11.17 -12.50 -0.19
C VAL A 46 -10.37 -13.78 -0.41
N SER A 47 -10.99 -14.84 -0.94
CA SER A 47 -10.25 -16.04 -1.34
C SER A 47 -9.28 -15.64 -2.45
N PRO A 48 -7.97 -15.79 -2.25
CA PRO A 48 -7.00 -15.40 -3.26
C PRO A 48 -7.30 -16.17 -4.54
N ARG A 49 -7.44 -15.45 -5.66
CA ARG A 49 -7.37 -16.07 -6.99
C ARG A 49 -5.97 -16.69 -7.09
N LYS A 50 -5.88 -18.00 -6.79
CA LYS A 50 -4.64 -18.79 -6.82
C LYS A 50 -3.73 -18.48 -8.02
N PRO A 51 -4.23 -18.32 -9.26
CA PRO A 51 -3.34 -18.05 -10.40
C PRO A 51 -2.56 -16.73 -10.30
N VAL A 52 -3.18 -15.68 -9.76
CA VAL A 52 -2.55 -14.35 -9.67
C VAL A 52 -1.63 -14.28 -8.45
N ALA A 53 -1.99 -14.94 -7.35
CA ALA A 53 -1.17 -15.03 -6.15
C ALA A 53 0.10 -15.87 -6.39
N ASP A 54 -0.01 -16.98 -7.14
CA ASP A 54 1.12 -17.84 -7.49
C ASP A 54 2.06 -17.15 -8.49
N LEU A 55 1.53 -16.46 -9.52
CA LEU A 55 2.33 -15.63 -10.42
C LEU A 55 3.03 -14.49 -9.68
N ALA A 56 2.35 -13.84 -8.75
CA ALA A 56 2.91 -12.82 -7.89
C ALA A 56 4.01 -13.37 -6.95
N ALA A 57 3.84 -14.58 -6.42
CA ALA A 57 4.82 -15.24 -5.56
C ALA A 57 6.05 -15.74 -6.34
N ALA A 58 5.87 -16.08 -7.62
CA ALA A 58 6.92 -16.54 -8.51
C ALA A 58 7.75 -15.39 -9.14
N ASP A 59 7.35 -14.12 -8.98
CA ASP A 59 8.07 -12.95 -9.49
C ASP A 59 9.41 -12.77 -8.73
N PRO A 60 10.57 -13.05 -9.37
CA PRO A 60 11.87 -12.95 -8.72
C PRO A 60 12.19 -11.53 -8.25
N ALA A 61 11.75 -10.50 -8.98
CA ALA A 61 11.93 -9.11 -8.61
C ALA A 61 11.13 -8.77 -7.34
N ARG A 62 9.92 -9.32 -7.19
CA ARG A 62 9.11 -9.14 -5.98
C ARG A 62 9.74 -9.81 -4.76
N SER A 63 10.23 -11.04 -4.91
CA SER A 63 10.90 -11.77 -3.82
C SER A 63 12.22 -11.09 -3.38
N TRP A 64 12.98 -10.55 -4.34
CA TRP A 64 14.18 -9.76 -4.06
C TRP A 64 13.83 -8.45 -3.37
N GLY A 65 12.86 -7.68 -3.89
CA GLY A 65 12.42 -6.43 -3.29
C GLY A 65 11.90 -6.59 -1.86
N ARG A 66 11.19 -7.69 -1.58
CA ARG A 66 10.80 -8.09 -0.22
C ARG A 66 12.03 -8.29 0.68
N SER A 67 12.95 -9.15 0.27
CA SER A 67 14.15 -9.50 1.06
C SER A 67 15.03 -8.27 1.32
N LEU A 68 15.16 -7.40 0.31
CA LEU A 68 15.89 -6.14 0.36
C LEU A 68 15.29 -5.18 1.40
N PHE A 69 13.96 -5.13 1.51
CA PHE A 69 13.26 -4.27 2.45
C PHE A 69 13.22 -4.85 3.88
N GLU A 70 12.84 -6.12 4.02
CA GLU A 70 12.62 -6.76 5.34
C GLU A 70 13.91 -6.91 6.16
N ARG A 71 15.08 -6.94 5.53
CA ARG A 71 16.37 -6.99 6.24
C ARG A 71 16.78 -5.65 6.88
N GLN A 72 16.13 -4.55 6.52
CA GLN A 72 16.58 -3.22 6.92
C GLN A 72 16.20 -2.96 8.38
N ALA A 73 17.20 -2.69 9.23
CA ALA A 73 16.95 -2.28 10.62
C ALA A 73 16.25 -0.92 10.71
N ALA A 74 16.48 -0.03 9.74
CA ALA A 74 15.87 1.29 9.63
C ALA A 74 15.19 1.46 8.25
N PRO A 75 14.00 0.87 8.04
CA PRO A 75 13.40 0.75 6.71
C PRO A 75 13.02 2.10 6.08
N VAL A 76 12.52 3.06 6.87
CA VAL A 76 12.17 4.41 6.38
C VAL A 76 13.44 5.18 5.95
N THR A 77 14.51 5.11 6.76
CA THR A 77 15.79 5.75 6.45
C THR A 77 16.44 5.14 5.22
N TRP A 78 16.39 3.81 5.09
CA TRP A 78 16.85 3.11 3.88
C TRP A 78 16.06 3.56 2.64
N ALA A 79 14.73 3.60 2.73
CA ALA A 79 13.86 4.06 1.66
C ALA A 79 14.18 5.51 1.23
N GLY A 80 14.41 6.39 2.21
CA GLY A 80 14.85 7.77 1.97
C GLY A 80 16.18 7.86 1.22
N ARG A 81 17.18 7.04 1.58
CA ARG A 81 18.46 6.99 0.85
C ARG A 81 18.31 6.54 -0.60
N VAL A 82 17.44 5.55 -0.86
CA VAL A 82 17.15 5.10 -2.23
C VAL A 82 16.48 6.20 -3.05
N LEU A 83 15.52 6.93 -2.47
CA LEU A 83 14.91 8.09 -3.12
C LEU A 83 15.93 9.21 -3.37
N ASP A 84 16.81 9.48 -2.40
CA ASP A 84 17.84 10.52 -2.51
C ASP A 84 18.82 10.23 -3.64
N ALA A 85 19.24 8.97 -3.77
CA ALA A 85 20.08 8.52 -4.87
C ALA A 85 19.41 8.71 -6.25
N ALA A 86 18.08 8.54 -6.30
CA ALA A 86 17.28 8.61 -7.52
C ALA A 86 16.87 10.05 -7.93
N ALA A 87 16.68 10.97 -6.97
CA ALA A 87 16.09 12.28 -7.20
C ALA A 87 17.14 13.41 -7.32
N VAL A 88 17.79 13.52 -8.48
CA VAL A 88 18.90 14.47 -8.69
C VAL A 88 18.50 15.68 -9.54
N GLY A 89 19.00 16.86 -9.17
CA GLY A 89 18.83 18.09 -9.95
C GLY A 89 17.36 18.51 -10.09
N PRO A 90 16.84 18.71 -11.32
CA PRO A 90 15.46 19.16 -11.56
C PRO A 90 14.42 18.15 -11.05
N ASP A 91 14.83 16.91 -10.77
CA ASP A 91 13.93 15.91 -10.22
C ASP A 91 13.56 16.14 -8.75
N ARG A 92 14.28 17.01 -8.03
CA ARG A 92 14.06 17.23 -6.59
C ARG A 92 13.00 18.30 -6.34
N THR A 93 11.74 18.00 -6.68
CA THR A 93 10.62 18.92 -6.43
C THR A 93 10.33 19.10 -4.94
N PRO A 94 9.57 20.13 -4.53
CA PRO A 94 9.24 20.36 -3.13
C PRO A 94 8.57 19.16 -2.45
N GLU A 95 7.75 18.39 -3.17
CA GLU A 95 7.10 17.19 -2.63
C GLU A 95 8.10 16.06 -2.39
N ILE A 96 9.08 15.91 -3.28
CA ILE A 96 10.17 14.93 -3.12
C ILE A 96 11.09 15.36 -1.98
N ALA A 97 11.40 16.65 -1.87
CA ALA A 97 12.15 17.19 -0.74
C ALA A 97 11.42 16.94 0.58
N ALA A 98 10.10 17.15 0.64
CA ALA A 98 9.31 16.85 1.82
C ALA A 98 9.30 15.35 2.18
N ALA A 99 9.26 14.45 1.18
CA ALA A 99 9.39 13.01 1.40
C ALA A 99 10.78 12.62 1.95
N LEU A 100 11.84 13.29 1.48
CA LEU A 100 13.20 13.10 1.99
C LEU A 100 13.34 13.61 3.43
N GLU A 101 12.77 14.77 3.76
CA GLU A 101 12.73 15.29 5.12
C GLU A 101 11.99 14.34 6.07
N LEU A 102 10.82 13.86 5.65
CA LEU A 102 10.04 12.85 6.39
C LEU A 102 10.86 11.59 6.68
N ALA A 103 11.70 11.14 5.75
CA ALA A 103 12.51 9.94 5.93
C ALA A 103 13.63 10.10 6.99
N ARG A 104 14.01 11.34 7.32
CA ARG A 104 15.04 11.67 8.30
C ARG A 104 14.48 11.98 9.70
N ASP A 105 13.20 12.29 9.80
CA ASP A 105 12.56 12.73 11.03
C ASP A 105 11.39 11.82 11.41
N PHE A 106 11.63 10.95 12.40
CA PHE A 106 10.63 9.99 12.87
C PHE A 106 9.42 10.63 13.55
N GLU A 107 9.58 11.83 14.12
CA GLU A 107 8.47 12.54 14.77
C GLU A 107 7.42 12.94 13.74
N GLN A 108 7.81 13.13 12.49
CA GLN A 108 6.93 13.53 11.40
C GLN A 108 6.25 12.36 10.67
N TRP A 109 6.58 11.09 10.97
CA TRP A 109 6.07 9.94 10.20
C TRP A 109 4.54 9.82 10.16
N HIS A 110 3.85 10.34 11.18
CA HIS A 110 2.38 10.44 11.20
C HIS A 110 1.80 11.23 10.01
N ARG A 111 2.55 12.20 9.48
CA ARG A 111 2.20 13.03 8.32
C ARG A 111 2.39 12.31 6.98
N GLY A 112 2.94 11.10 6.97
CA GLY A 112 3.20 10.35 5.73
C GLY A 112 1.96 10.14 4.87
N ARG A 113 0.77 10.05 5.50
CA ARG A 113 -0.52 9.97 4.78
C ARG A 113 -0.80 11.22 3.94
N GLU A 114 -0.57 12.41 4.49
CA GLU A 114 -0.79 13.68 3.81
C GLU A 114 0.21 13.86 2.67
N LEU A 115 1.49 13.56 2.95
CA LEU A 115 2.57 13.74 1.99
C LEU A 115 2.48 12.80 0.79
N PHE A 116 2.09 11.52 0.95
CA PHE A 116 1.94 10.66 -0.23
C PHE A 116 0.74 11.11 -1.09
N ALA A 117 -0.31 11.68 -0.51
CA ALA A 117 -1.45 12.22 -1.26
C ALA A 117 -1.03 13.44 -2.10
N LEU A 118 -0.18 14.31 -1.54
CA LEU A 118 0.42 15.45 -2.26
C LEU A 118 1.30 14.97 -3.43
N VAL A 119 2.22 14.04 -3.19
CA VAL A 119 3.08 13.46 -4.25
C VAL A 119 2.24 12.86 -5.38
N ARG A 120 1.16 12.15 -5.04
CA ARG A 120 0.23 11.56 -6.02
C ARG A 120 -0.52 12.64 -6.81
N GLY A 121 -0.95 13.72 -6.16
CA GLY A 121 -1.62 14.85 -6.80
C GLY A 121 -0.73 15.53 -7.83
N SER A 122 0.52 15.81 -7.49
CA SER A 122 1.50 16.43 -8.39
C SER A 122 1.81 15.54 -9.60
N GLY A 123 1.86 14.22 -9.41
CA GLY A 123 2.05 13.26 -10.52
C GLY A 123 0.82 13.08 -11.42
N ALA A 124 -0.40 13.36 -10.92
CA ALA A 124 -1.64 13.21 -11.68
C ALA A 124 -1.93 14.41 -12.60
N ALA A 125 -1.49 15.61 -12.22
CA ALA A 125 -1.69 16.84 -12.99
C ALA A 125 -0.92 16.87 -14.32
N ASP A 126 0.12 16.03 -14.47
CA ASP A 126 1.10 16.12 -15.56
C ASP A 126 1.33 14.78 -16.33
N GLN A 127 0.40 13.82 -16.18
CA GLN A 127 0.59 12.43 -16.68
C GLN A 127 0.88 12.30 -18.18
N ALA A 128 0.42 13.25 -19.01
CA ALA A 128 0.57 13.20 -20.45
C ALA A 128 2.01 13.51 -20.93
N GLY A 129 2.86 14.13 -20.10
CA GLY A 129 4.22 14.58 -20.49
C GLY A 129 5.39 13.97 -19.70
N LEU A 130 5.13 13.29 -18.58
CA LEU A 130 6.19 12.78 -17.71
C LEU A 130 6.94 11.59 -18.34
N THR A 131 8.28 11.65 -18.32
CA THR A 131 9.13 10.51 -18.70
C THR A 131 8.95 9.34 -17.73
N GLU A 132 9.27 8.12 -18.17
CA GLU A 132 9.17 6.94 -17.30
C GLU A 132 10.10 7.04 -16.08
N GLU A 133 11.30 7.59 -16.25
CA GLU A 133 12.24 7.85 -15.16
C GLU A 133 11.61 8.76 -14.09
N ARG A 134 10.97 9.85 -14.53
CA ARG A 134 10.30 10.80 -13.65
C ARG A 134 9.12 10.17 -12.88
N ARG A 135 8.34 9.30 -13.54
CA ARG A 135 7.26 8.54 -12.89
C ARG A 135 7.81 7.61 -11.82
N ILE A 136 8.96 6.96 -12.07
CA ILE A 136 9.60 6.09 -11.09
C ILE A 136 10.05 6.90 -9.87
N VAL A 137 10.67 8.07 -10.06
CA VAL A 137 11.12 8.93 -8.94
C VAL A 137 9.93 9.40 -8.09
N LEU A 138 8.84 9.87 -8.72
CA LEU A 138 7.62 10.24 -8.01
C LEU A 138 7.01 9.04 -7.26
N ARG A 139 7.04 7.86 -7.87
CA ARG A 139 6.56 6.64 -7.21
C ARG A 139 7.42 6.25 -6.02
N LEU A 140 8.75 6.38 -6.10
CA LEU A 140 9.64 6.16 -4.96
C LEU A 140 9.32 7.13 -3.82
N ALA A 141 9.07 8.41 -4.10
CA ALA A 141 8.67 9.38 -3.08
C ALA A 141 7.33 9.02 -2.41
N GLU A 142 6.34 8.56 -3.19
CA GLU A 142 5.07 8.06 -2.64
C GLU A 142 5.30 6.87 -1.70
N LEU A 143 6.18 5.93 -2.08
CA LEU A 143 6.49 4.75 -1.28
C LEU A 143 7.22 5.10 0.03
N VAL A 144 8.15 6.07 0.01
CA VAL A 144 8.80 6.58 1.23
C VAL A 144 7.76 7.10 2.21
N CYS A 145 6.85 7.95 1.76
CA CYS A 145 5.77 8.50 2.59
C CYS A 145 4.85 7.41 3.17
N LYS A 146 4.54 6.38 2.37
CA LYS A 146 3.74 5.23 2.83
C LYS A 146 4.46 4.37 3.86
N VAL A 147 5.74 4.09 3.65
CA VAL A 147 6.55 3.32 4.60
C VAL A 147 6.65 4.08 5.93
N ALA A 148 6.87 5.40 5.91
CA ALA A 148 6.85 6.23 7.10
C ALA A 148 5.49 6.14 7.82
N HIS A 149 4.38 6.36 7.11
CA HIS A 149 3.04 6.28 7.69
C HIS A 149 2.73 4.91 8.31
N ASN A 150 3.05 3.82 7.60
CA ASN A 150 2.84 2.46 8.07
C ASN A 150 3.72 2.13 9.28
N THR A 151 4.88 2.76 9.41
CA THR A 151 5.78 2.58 10.57
C THR A 151 5.33 3.40 11.79
N ALA A 152 4.64 4.53 11.58
CA ALA A 152 4.14 5.39 12.65
C ALA A 152 2.93 4.82 13.43
N GLY A 153 2.23 3.84 12.85
CA GLY A 153 1.00 3.27 13.43
C GLY A 153 1.00 1.75 13.46
N PRO A 154 -0.04 1.13 14.05
CA PRO A 154 -0.21 -0.31 13.97
C PRO A 154 -0.34 -0.74 12.50
N PRO A 155 0.38 -1.79 12.05
CA PRO A 155 0.38 -2.18 10.66
C PRO A 155 -1.04 -2.58 10.22
N PRO A 156 -1.54 -2.07 9.09
CA PRO A 156 -2.83 -2.49 8.56
C PRO A 156 -2.81 -4.00 8.22
N TYR A 157 -3.87 -4.71 8.59
CA TYR A 157 -3.99 -6.18 8.51
C TYR A 157 -3.86 -6.81 7.10
N PHE A 158 -3.78 -6.01 6.03
CA PHE A 158 -3.91 -6.49 4.65
C PHE A 158 -2.99 -5.80 3.64
N ASP A 159 -2.00 -5.01 4.07
CA ASP A 159 -1.14 -4.30 3.13
C ASP A 159 0.11 -5.13 2.80
N HIS A 160 0.30 -5.47 1.52
CA HIS A 160 1.60 -5.89 1.03
C HIS A 160 2.56 -4.73 1.31
N HIS A 161 3.61 -4.94 2.13
CA HIS A 161 4.49 -3.85 2.55
C HIS A 161 4.93 -3.02 1.33
N ALA A 162 4.45 -1.77 1.26
CA ALA A 162 4.74 -0.85 0.17
C ALA A 162 6.26 -0.75 -0.12
N GLY A 163 7.08 -0.95 0.92
CA GLY A 163 8.54 -1.00 0.83
C GLY A 163 9.11 -2.07 -0.10
N TRP A 164 8.41 -3.19 -0.34
CA TRP A 164 8.89 -4.24 -1.25
C TRP A 164 9.06 -3.76 -2.70
N GLN A 165 8.36 -2.69 -3.09
CA GLN A 165 8.44 -2.12 -4.44
C GLN A 165 9.65 -1.20 -4.63
N ILE A 166 10.28 -0.71 -3.56
CA ILE A 166 11.33 0.31 -3.61
C ILE A 166 12.55 -0.20 -4.39
N GLY A 167 13.04 -1.40 -4.04
CA GLY A 167 14.19 -2.02 -4.71
C GLY A 167 14.00 -2.22 -6.21
N PRO A 168 12.96 -2.95 -6.64
CA PRO A 168 12.68 -3.19 -8.06
C PRO A 168 12.49 -1.91 -8.88
N LEU A 169 11.81 -0.90 -8.33
CA LEU A 169 11.62 0.38 -9.02
C LEU A 169 12.94 1.15 -9.18
N ALA A 170 13.74 1.25 -8.12
CA ALA A 170 15.04 1.89 -8.19
C ALA A 170 15.96 1.16 -9.19
N ARG A 171 15.96 -0.18 -9.19
CA ARG A 171 16.71 -0.96 -10.19
C ARG A 171 16.25 -0.66 -11.62
N ARG A 172 14.94 -0.61 -11.85
CA ARG A 172 14.38 -0.26 -13.15
C ARG A 172 14.85 1.13 -13.61
N LEU A 173 14.89 2.12 -12.72
CA LEU A 173 15.45 3.43 -13.01
C LEU A 173 16.94 3.36 -13.39
N ALA A 174 17.74 2.59 -12.65
CA ALA A 174 19.16 2.39 -12.94
C ALA A 174 19.42 1.75 -14.32
N VAL A 175 18.52 0.89 -14.78
CA VAL A 175 18.56 0.28 -16.13
C VAL A 175 18.14 1.27 -17.22
N LEU A 176 17.12 2.11 -16.95
CA LEU A 176 16.61 3.07 -17.92
C LEU A 176 17.53 4.28 -18.13
N THR A 177 18.18 4.75 -17.07
CA THR A 177 18.97 5.98 -17.11
C THR A 177 20.21 5.86 -18.00
N ARG A 178 20.47 6.93 -18.74
CA ARG A 178 21.71 7.11 -19.52
C ARG A 178 22.84 7.73 -18.68
N ASP A 179 22.54 8.31 -17.52
CA ASP A 179 23.54 8.90 -16.62
C ASP A 179 24.23 7.79 -15.80
N PRO A 180 25.52 7.50 -16.05
CA PRO A 180 26.25 6.49 -15.28
C PRO A 180 26.38 6.86 -13.80
N ALA A 181 26.52 8.14 -13.46
CA ALA A 181 26.64 8.57 -12.07
C ALA A 181 25.33 8.36 -11.29
N LEU A 182 24.17 8.56 -11.95
CA LEU A 182 22.87 8.22 -11.37
C LEU A 182 22.72 6.72 -11.17
N ARG A 183 23.13 5.91 -12.15
CA ARG A 183 23.12 4.45 -12.03
C ARG A 183 23.93 3.97 -10.84
N ASP A 184 25.16 4.44 -10.70
CA ASP A 184 26.08 4.02 -9.63
C ASP A 184 25.53 4.40 -8.26
N ARG A 185 25.02 5.63 -8.09
CA ARG A 185 24.36 6.05 -6.83
C ARG A 185 23.20 5.13 -6.43
N ILE A 186 22.37 4.75 -7.41
CA ILE A 186 21.23 3.85 -7.15
C ILE A 186 21.72 2.45 -6.78
N GLU A 187 22.70 1.90 -7.50
CA GLU A 187 23.28 0.58 -7.18
C GLU A 187 23.90 0.56 -5.78
N ASP A 188 24.64 1.62 -5.40
CA ASP A 188 25.21 1.79 -4.07
C ASP A 188 24.15 1.89 -2.97
N ALA A 189 23.06 2.63 -3.21
CA ALA A 189 21.97 2.77 -2.25
C ALA A 189 21.18 1.47 -2.03
N LEU A 190 21.11 0.60 -3.04
CA LEU A 190 20.49 -0.72 -2.94
C LEU A 190 21.40 -1.71 -2.20
N GLY A 191 22.72 -1.62 -2.40
CA GLY A 191 23.74 -2.40 -1.69
C GLY A 191 23.80 -3.88 -2.08
N GLU A 192 22.94 -4.35 -2.98
CA GLU A 192 22.95 -5.71 -3.52
C GLU A 192 22.31 -5.71 -4.92
N ARG A 193 22.80 -6.57 -5.83
CA ARG A 193 22.18 -6.76 -7.14
C ARG A 193 21.01 -7.75 -7.07
N PRO A 194 19.99 -7.59 -7.93
CA PRO A 194 18.93 -8.58 -8.06
C PRO A 194 19.47 -9.92 -8.58
N PRO A 195 18.79 -11.05 -8.29
CA PRO A 195 19.14 -12.34 -8.85
C PRO A 195 19.03 -12.33 -10.38
N ALA A 196 19.77 -13.22 -11.06
CA ALA A 196 19.74 -13.31 -12.51
C ALA A 196 18.30 -13.59 -13.01
N GLY A 197 17.77 -12.72 -13.86
CA GLY A 197 16.41 -12.83 -14.42
C GLY A 197 15.31 -11.99 -13.74
N ALA A 198 15.68 -11.13 -12.77
CA ALA A 198 14.80 -10.12 -12.15
C ALA A 198 14.92 -8.73 -12.78
#